data_AF-A0A0Q7SQ30-F1
#
_entry.id   AF-A0A0Q7SQ30-F1
#
_cell.length_a   1.000
_cell.length_b   1.000
_cell.length_c   1.000
_cell.angle_alpha   90.00
_cell.angle_beta   90.00
_cell.angle_gamma   90.00
#
_symmetry.space_group_name_H-M   'P 1'
#
loop_
_entity.id
_entity.type
_entity.pdbx_description
1 polymer ?
#
loop_
_entity_poly.entity_id
_entity_poly.type
_entity_poly.pdbx_seq_one_letter_code
_entity_poly.pdbx_strand_id
1 'polypeptide(L)'
;MKRFLAVAVLAGLAAVWTWTAPGDAALWPARADEAGVEVHLLDNGFHTDLAVPRAALEARPGPLADAVRDLAPGDWILIGWGDAKFYVDQSPMERRLPDGLRAFFRPGNASVIMLDPAQRDPRAAFAPESRRAFRLSSAGFDAMADHIQGSMALSEGRARIAAARAGDDARFFASREHFSIGHLCNHWSAGVLNAAGLPVRPLRSITSAEVMATIDRAELDTSASRD
;
A
#
# COMPACT_ATOMS: atom_id res chain seq x y z
N MET A 1 41.50 -0.06 17.19
CA MET A 1 40.48 0.96 16.83
C MET A 1 39.83 0.74 15.46
N LYS A 2 40.56 0.71 14.33
CA LYS A 2 39.95 0.57 12.97
C LYS A 2 39.07 -0.68 12.77
N ARG A 3 39.49 -1.84 13.29
CA ARG A 3 38.71 -3.09 13.22
C ARG A 3 37.41 -3.03 14.03
N PHE A 4 37.45 -2.44 15.23
CA PHE A 4 36.25 -2.24 16.06
C PHE A 4 35.26 -1.26 15.43
N LEU A 5 35.75 -0.20 14.79
CA LEU A 5 34.91 0.73 14.04
C LEU A 5 34.23 0.04 12.85
N ALA A 6 34.96 -0.77 12.08
CA ALA A 6 34.39 -1.53 10.97
C ALA A 6 33.31 -2.51 11.42
N VAL A 7 33.55 -3.25 12.50
CA VAL A 7 32.55 -4.18 13.08
C VAL A 7 31.32 -3.42 13.57
N ALA A 8 31.50 -2.28 14.26
CA ALA A 8 30.38 -1.47 14.73
C ALA A 8 29.52 -0.92 13.58
N VAL A 9 30.16 -0.46 12.48
CA VAL A 9 29.45 0.01 11.28
C VAL A 9 28.67 -1.14 10.64
N LEU A 10 29.28 -2.31 10.46
CA LEU A 10 28.59 -3.47 9.89
C LEU A 10 27.42 -3.94 10.76
N ALA A 11 27.60 -3.98 12.08
CA ALA A 11 26.54 -4.31 13.03
C ALA A 11 25.39 -3.29 12.97
N GLY A 12 25.71 -2.00 12.87
CA GLY A 12 24.71 -0.94 12.70
C GLY A 12 23.94 -1.08 11.40
N LEU A 13 24.63 -1.30 10.28
CA LEU A 13 23.99 -1.54 8.98
C LEU A 13 23.09 -2.78 8.99
N ALA A 14 23.57 -3.87 9.60
CA ALA A 14 22.77 -5.08 9.76
C ALA A 14 21.51 -4.82 10.60
N ALA A 15 21.65 -4.16 11.76
CA ALA A 15 20.53 -3.84 12.64
C ALA A 15 19.47 -3.00 11.93
N VAL A 16 19.91 -1.98 11.18
CA VAL A 16 19.05 -1.12 10.37
C VAL A 16 18.37 -1.92 9.25
N TRP A 17 19.12 -2.73 8.50
CA TRP A 17 18.59 -3.57 7.41
C TRP A 17 17.57 -4.61 7.89
N THR A 18 17.76 -5.16 9.09
CA THR A 18 16.86 -6.15 9.69
C THR A 18 15.78 -5.54 10.58
N TRP A 19 15.76 -4.22 10.73
CA TRP A 19 14.81 -3.54 11.59
C TRP A 19 13.37 -3.82 11.13
N THR A 20 12.55 -4.22 12.09
CA THR A 20 11.12 -4.44 11.91
C THR A 20 10.41 -3.35 12.70
N ALA A 21 9.64 -2.52 12.01
CA ALA A 21 8.71 -1.61 12.66
C ALA A 21 7.60 -2.47 13.29
N PRO A 22 7.34 -2.32 14.60
CA PRO A 22 6.34 -3.12 15.27
C PRO A 22 4.95 -2.86 14.69
N GLY A 23 4.13 -3.90 14.69
CA GLY A 23 2.68 -3.78 14.45
C GLY A 23 1.94 -3.41 15.73
N ASP A 24 0.61 -3.35 15.64
CA ASP A 24 -0.29 -3.14 16.77
C ASP A 24 -1.31 -4.29 16.84
N ALA A 25 -1.16 -5.13 17.86
CA ALA A 25 -2.02 -6.29 18.09
C ALA A 25 -3.47 -5.93 18.44
N ALA A 26 -3.75 -4.67 18.80
CA ALA A 26 -5.11 -4.18 18.97
C ALA A 26 -5.81 -3.91 17.63
N LEU A 27 -5.05 -3.70 16.56
CA LEU A 27 -5.56 -3.39 15.22
C LEU A 27 -5.59 -4.63 14.31
N TRP A 28 -4.62 -5.53 14.48
CA TRP A 28 -4.51 -6.76 13.71
C TRP A 28 -4.08 -7.96 14.58
N PRO A 29 -4.66 -9.16 14.35
CA PRO A 29 -5.79 -9.45 13.47
C PRO A 29 -7.16 -9.18 14.12
N ALA A 30 -8.21 -9.19 13.29
CA ALA A 30 -9.57 -9.25 13.81
C ALA A 30 -9.73 -10.44 14.77
N ARG A 31 -10.45 -10.21 15.88
CA ARG A 31 -10.79 -11.29 16.81
C ARG A 31 -11.78 -12.27 16.16
N ALA A 32 -11.85 -13.49 16.69
CA ALA A 32 -12.73 -14.51 16.12
C ALA A 32 -14.22 -14.16 16.21
N ASP A 33 -14.60 -13.42 17.26
CA ASP A 33 -15.95 -12.91 17.53
C ASP A 33 -16.26 -11.58 16.85
N GLU A 34 -15.28 -10.98 16.17
CA GLU A 34 -15.44 -9.75 15.40
C GLU A 34 -15.66 -10.07 13.92
N ALA A 35 -16.60 -9.36 13.27
CA ALA A 35 -16.82 -9.49 11.83
C ALA A 35 -15.53 -9.14 11.04
N GLY A 36 -14.86 -8.06 11.43
CA GLY A 36 -13.66 -7.53 10.79
C GLY A 36 -13.91 -7.04 9.35
N VAL A 37 -12.86 -6.54 8.71
CA VAL A 37 -12.89 -6.16 7.28
C VAL A 37 -11.82 -6.96 6.55
N GLU A 38 -12.25 -7.78 5.59
CA GLU A 38 -11.33 -8.50 4.72
C GLU A 38 -10.77 -7.57 3.65
N VAL A 39 -9.45 -7.52 3.55
CA VAL A 39 -8.67 -6.77 2.56
C VAL A 39 -7.75 -7.75 1.86
N HIS A 40 -7.41 -7.47 0.59
CA HIS A 40 -6.40 -8.24 -0.13
C HIS A 40 -5.22 -7.36 -0.47
N LEU A 41 -4.01 -7.89 -0.28
CA LEU A 41 -2.82 -7.36 -0.93
C LEU A 41 -2.65 -8.11 -2.25
N LEU A 42 -2.46 -7.36 -3.34
CA LEU A 42 -2.26 -7.87 -4.68
C LEU A 42 -0.83 -7.61 -5.12
N ASP A 43 -0.23 -8.53 -5.86
CA ASP A 43 1.13 -8.45 -6.38
C ASP A 43 1.16 -8.80 -7.86
N ASN A 44 1.83 -7.98 -8.67
CA ASN A 44 2.06 -8.25 -10.09
C ASN A 44 3.53 -8.59 -10.42
N GLY A 45 4.35 -8.86 -9.40
CA GLY A 45 5.77 -9.17 -9.47
C GLY A 45 6.69 -7.96 -9.28
N PHE A 46 6.15 -6.74 -9.34
CA PHE A 46 6.92 -5.50 -9.16
C PHE A 46 6.23 -4.49 -8.23
N HIS A 47 4.91 -4.44 -8.30
CA HIS A 47 4.05 -3.46 -7.62
C HIS A 47 3.05 -4.18 -6.73
N THR A 48 2.65 -3.50 -5.66
CA THR A 48 1.57 -3.96 -4.79
C THR A 48 0.42 -2.97 -4.78
N ASP A 49 -0.80 -3.51 -4.86
CA ASP A 49 -2.05 -2.78 -4.70
C ASP A 49 -2.86 -3.41 -3.55
N LEU A 50 -3.74 -2.64 -2.92
CA LEU A 50 -4.70 -3.14 -1.95
C LEU A 50 -6.07 -3.26 -2.60
N ALA A 51 -6.75 -4.40 -2.49
CA ALA A 51 -8.17 -4.51 -2.82
C ALA A 51 -8.99 -4.39 -1.53
N VAL A 52 -9.79 -3.33 -1.46
CA VAL A 52 -10.59 -2.98 -0.28
C VAL A 52 -12.08 -3.01 -0.62
N PRO A 53 -12.96 -3.54 0.25
CA PRO A 53 -14.40 -3.50 -0.01
C PRO A 53 -14.88 -2.06 -0.11
N ARG A 54 -15.55 -1.72 -1.22
CA ARG A 54 -16.10 -0.37 -1.46
C ARG A 54 -17.00 0.06 -0.29
N ALA A 55 -17.92 -0.80 0.10
CA ALA A 55 -18.90 -0.49 1.15
C ALA A 55 -18.23 -0.12 2.49
N ALA A 56 -17.08 -0.70 2.81
CA ALA A 56 -16.33 -0.37 4.04
C ALA A 56 -15.70 1.03 3.95
N LEU A 57 -15.19 1.42 2.78
CA LEU A 57 -14.68 2.77 2.54
C LEU A 57 -15.80 3.81 2.55
N GLU A 58 -16.93 3.52 1.91
CA GLU A 58 -18.07 4.44 1.80
C GLU A 58 -18.82 4.67 3.12
N ALA A 59 -18.78 3.68 4.03
CA ALA A 59 -19.36 3.80 5.37
C ALA A 59 -18.62 4.81 6.26
N ARG A 60 -17.38 5.17 5.90
CA ARG A 60 -16.59 6.18 6.61
C ARG A 60 -16.92 7.59 6.09
N PRO A 61 -16.76 8.63 6.93
CA PRO A 61 -16.78 10.00 6.46
C PRO A 61 -15.42 10.39 5.84
N GLY A 62 -15.42 11.49 5.08
CA GLY A 62 -14.21 12.19 4.68
C GLY A 62 -13.81 12.02 3.20
N PRO A 63 -12.73 12.72 2.79
CA PRO A 63 -12.34 12.85 1.39
C PRO A 63 -12.11 11.53 0.65
N LEU A 64 -11.62 10.49 1.31
CA LEU A 64 -11.42 9.18 0.68
C LEU A 64 -12.76 8.53 0.35
N ALA A 65 -13.71 8.56 1.28
CA ALA A 65 -15.06 8.03 1.07
C ALA A 65 -15.81 8.83 0.00
N ASP A 66 -15.68 10.16 -0.01
CA ASP A 66 -16.24 11.03 -1.06
C ASP A 66 -15.67 10.66 -2.43
N ALA A 67 -14.35 10.49 -2.53
CA ALA A 67 -13.68 10.11 -3.76
C ALA A 67 -14.17 8.75 -4.28
N VAL A 68 -14.35 7.76 -3.39
CA VAL A 68 -14.86 6.42 -3.76
C VAL A 68 -16.31 6.48 -4.26
N ARG A 69 -17.17 7.28 -3.61
CA ARG A 69 -18.58 7.46 -4.02
C ARG A 69 -18.71 8.06 -5.43
N ASP A 70 -17.74 8.88 -5.86
CA ASP A 70 -17.72 9.51 -7.18
C ASP A 70 -17.18 8.59 -8.30
N LEU A 71 -16.66 7.40 -7.98
CA LEU A 71 -16.13 6.44 -8.96
C LEU A 71 -17.24 5.66 -9.68
N ALA A 72 -16.90 5.09 -10.83
CA ALA A 72 -17.75 4.11 -11.51
C ALA A 72 -18.09 2.92 -10.58
N PRO A 73 -19.21 2.19 -10.79
CA PRO A 73 -19.61 1.08 -9.92
C PRO A 73 -18.55 -0.03 -9.79
N GLY A 74 -18.55 -0.73 -8.65
CA GLY A 74 -17.73 -1.93 -8.40
C GLY A 74 -17.65 -2.25 -6.91
N ASP A 75 -17.74 -3.53 -6.54
CA ASP A 75 -17.80 -3.94 -5.12
C ASP A 75 -16.48 -3.77 -4.36
N TRP A 76 -15.38 -3.67 -5.10
CA TRP A 76 -14.02 -3.51 -4.57
C TRP A 76 -13.37 -2.26 -5.15
N ILE A 77 -12.49 -1.64 -4.37
CA ILE A 77 -11.60 -0.58 -4.85
C ILE A 77 -10.17 -1.11 -4.77
N LEU A 78 -9.48 -1.16 -5.91
CA LEU A 78 -8.04 -1.37 -5.95
C LEU A 78 -7.36 -0.03 -5.68
N ILE A 79 -6.46 -0.02 -4.70
CA ILE A 79 -5.77 1.17 -4.21
C ILE A 79 -4.28 0.95 -4.38
N GLY A 80 -3.67 1.77 -5.22
CA GLY A 80 -2.23 1.76 -5.50
C GLY A 80 -1.63 3.15 -5.35
N TRP A 81 -0.30 3.22 -5.23
CA TRP A 81 0.42 4.49 -5.16
C TRP A 81 1.70 4.47 -5.98
N GLY A 82 1.98 5.55 -6.69
CA GLY A 82 3.20 5.64 -7.50
C GLY A 82 3.52 7.01 -8.04
N ASP A 83 4.62 7.11 -8.78
CA ASP A 83 5.04 8.35 -9.45
C ASP A 83 3.95 8.86 -10.42
N ALA A 84 3.61 10.14 -10.33
CA ALA A 84 2.48 10.74 -11.04
C ALA A 84 2.59 10.71 -12.57
N LYS A 85 3.80 10.60 -13.12
CA LYS A 85 4.01 10.53 -14.57
C LYS A 85 4.17 9.09 -15.02
N PHE A 86 5.08 8.36 -14.38
CA PHE A 86 5.39 6.99 -14.75
C PHE A 86 4.17 6.09 -14.48
N TYR A 87 3.54 6.16 -13.32
CA TYR A 87 2.45 5.25 -12.97
C TYR A 87 1.23 5.46 -13.85
N VAL A 88 0.90 6.71 -14.20
CA VAL A 88 -0.29 7.03 -15.02
C VAL A 88 -0.12 6.62 -16.49
N ASP A 89 1.08 6.75 -17.05
CA ASP A 89 1.36 6.48 -18.47
C ASP A 89 1.13 5.00 -18.85
N GLN A 90 0.36 4.76 -19.91
CA GLN A 90 0.03 3.43 -20.45
C GLN A 90 0.91 3.02 -21.65
N SER A 91 1.89 3.85 -22.03
CA SER A 91 2.81 3.55 -23.12
C SER A 91 3.66 2.31 -22.81
N PRO A 92 4.18 1.62 -23.86
CA PRO A 92 5.09 0.48 -23.68
C PRO A 92 6.29 0.81 -22.79
N MET A 93 6.72 -0.17 -21.99
CA MET A 93 7.74 0.01 -20.95
C MET A 93 9.05 0.57 -21.50
N GLU A 94 9.45 0.15 -22.71
CA GLU A 94 10.72 0.57 -23.33
C GLU A 94 10.76 2.08 -23.56
N ARG A 95 9.60 2.72 -23.79
CA ARG A 95 9.48 4.16 -24.00
C ARG A 95 9.47 4.95 -22.68
N ARG A 96 9.25 4.27 -21.55
CA ARG A 96 9.12 4.88 -20.22
C ARG A 96 10.35 4.68 -19.34
N LEU A 97 11.38 3.97 -19.82
CA LEU A 97 12.64 3.77 -19.09
C LEU A 97 13.28 5.08 -18.59
N PRO A 98 13.38 6.17 -19.40
CA PRO A 98 13.92 7.44 -18.91
C PRO A 98 13.08 8.03 -17.76
N ASP A 99 11.76 7.87 -17.83
CA ASP A 99 10.85 8.33 -16.78
C ASP A 99 10.92 7.48 -15.52
N GLY A 100 11.19 6.17 -15.65
CA GLY A 100 11.48 5.29 -14.52
C GLY A 100 12.75 5.71 -13.80
N LEU A 101 13.84 5.98 -14.53
CA LEU A 101 15.10 6.50 -13.95
C LEU A 101 14.88 7.84 -13.24
N ARG A 102 14.12 8.75 -13.85
CA ARG A 102 13.73 10.01 -13.20
C ARG A 102 12.95 9.74 -11.91
N ALA A 103 11.94 8.87 -11.95
CA ALA A 103 11.11 8.54 -10.79
C ALA A 103 11.98 8.06 -9.61
N PHE A 104 12.99 7.23 -9.86
CA PHE A 104 13.88 6.76 -8.80
C PHE A 104 14.82 7.84 -8.25
N PHE A 105 15.48 8.61 -9.12
CA PHE A 105 16.66 9.38 -8.71
C PHE A 105 16.42 10.89 -8.57
N ARG A 106 15.33 11.43 -9.12
CA ARG A 106 15.01 12.85 -8.97
C ARG A 106 14.33 13.11 -7.62
N PRO A 107 14.75 14.11 -6.84
CA PRO A 107 14.05 14.46 -5.61
C PRO A 107 12.71 15.14 -5.91
N GLY A 108 11.73 14.94 -5.03
CA GLY A 108 10.45 15.65 -5.08
C GLY A 108 9.57 15.28 -6.27
N ASN A 109 9.65 14.04 -6.78
CA ASN A 109 8.72 13.60 -7.81
C ASN A 109 7.30 13.55 -7.24
N ALA A 110 6.37 14.21 -7.91
CA ALA A 110 4.95 14.12 -7.58
C ALA A 110 4.50 12.66 -7.65
N SER A 111 3.58 12.29 -6.77
CA SER A 111 2.99 10.95 -6.72
C SER A 111 1.47 11.03 -6.75
N VAL A 112 0.83 9.89 -7.03
CA VAL A 112 -0.62 9.75 -7.11
C VAL A 112 -1.07 8.48 -6.39
N ILE A 113 -2.27 8.54 -5.83
CA ILE A 113 -3.04 7.37 -5.40
C ILE A 113 -3.99 7.01 -6.53
N MET A 114 -3.94 5.77 -6.99
CA MET A 114 -4.92 5.20 -7.89
C MET A 114 -6.07 4.63 -7.07
N LEU A 115 -7.30 4.98 -7.42
CA LEU A 115 -8.51 4.26 -7.00
C LEU A 115 -9.15 3.68 -8.26
N ASP A 116 -9.18 2.35 -8.36
CA ASP A 116 -9.71 1.60 -9.50
C ASP A 116 -10.89 0.71 -9.05
N PRO A 117 -12.13 1.00 -9.48
CA PRO A 117 -13.29 0.22 -9.10
C PRO A 117 -13.30 -1.14 -9.81
N ALA A 118 -13.30 -2.21 -9.02
CA ALA A 118 -13.32 -3.58 -9.50
C ALA A 118 -14.65 -4.28 -9.18
N GLN A 119 -15.26 -4.86 -10.21
CA GLN A 119 -16.53 -5.61 -10.11
C GLN A 119 -16.35 -7.04 -9.62
N ARG A 120 -15.17 -7.64 -9.86
CA ARG A 120 -14.91 -9.05 -9.53
C ARG A 120 -14.23 -9.14 -8.17
N ASP A 121 -14.66 -10.11 -7.37
CA ASP A 121 -13.99 -10.49 -6.14
C ASP A 121 -12.49 -10.79 -6.42
N PRO A 122 -11.54 -10.20 -5.68
CA PRO A 122 -10.11 -10.46 -5.83
C PRO A 122 -9.74 -11.94 -5.80
N ARG A 123 -10.49 -12.77 -5.07
CA ARG A 123 -10.30 -14.22 -4.96
C ARG A 123 -10.52 -14.94 -6.29
N ALA A 124 -11.41 -14.42 -7.13
CA ALA A 124 -11.71 -14.95 -8.45
C ALA A 124 -10.93 -14.23 -9.56
N ALA A 125 -10.50 -12.99 -9.32
CA ALA A 125 -9.82 -12.17 -10.31
C ALA A 125 -8.30 -12.39 -10.37
N PHE A 126 -7.66 -12.78 -9.26
CA PHE A 126 -6.21 -12.92 -9.15
C PHE A 126 -5.80 -14.32 -8.70
N ALA A 127 -4.67 -14.79 -9.23
CA ALA A 127 -4.11 -16.09 -8.87
C ALA A 127 -3.74 -16.13 -7.37
N PRO A 128 -3.92 -17.27 -6.68
CA PRO A 128 -3.64 -17.39 -5.23
C PRO A 128 -2.25 -16.92 -4.82
N GLU A 129 -1.23 -17.19 -5.63
CA GLU A 129 0.16 -16.79 -5.41
C GLU A 129 0.37 -15.27 -5.47
N SER A 130 -0.45 -14.57 -6.28
CA SER A 130 -0.40 -13.13 -6.54
C SER A 130 -1.28 -12.31 -5.60
N ARG A 131 -1.86 -12.93 -4.57
CA ARG A 131 -2.67 -12.24 -3.56
C ARG A 131 -2.48 -12.78 -2.15
N ARG A 132 -2.74 -11.96 -1.15
CA ARG A 132 -2.90 -12.38 0.25
C ARG A 132 -4.15 -11.73 0.82
N ALA A 133 -5.07 -12.55 1.32
CA ALA A 133 -6.27 -12.09 1.98
C ALA A 133 -6.01 -12.00 3.48
N PHE A 134 -6.35 -10.89 4.10
CA PHE A 134 -6.16 -10.70 5.54
C PHE A 134 -7.35 -9.91 6.10
N ARG A 135 -7.79 -10.27 7.32
CA ARG A 135 -8.96 -9.67 7.98
C ARG A 135 -8.61 -8.74 9.16
N LEU A 136 -8.71 -7.44 8.93
CA LEU A 136 -8.44 -6.39 9.92
C LEU A 136 -9.59 -6.29 10.93
N SER A 137 -9.30 -5.87 12.16
CA SER A 137 -10.35 -5.37 13.06
C SER A 137 -10.99 -4.12 12.46
N SER A 138 -12.17 -3.71 12.94
CA SER A 138 -12.78 -2.43 12.54
C SER A 138 -11.83 -1.25 12.81
N ALA A 139 -11.16 -1.24 13.97
CA ALA A 139 -10.17 -0.20 14.29
C ALA A 139 -8.94 -0.24 13.37
N GLY A 140 -8.46 -1.44 13.01
CA GLY A 140 -7.33 -1.60 12.09
C GLY A 140 -7.67 -1.17 10.67
N PHE A 141 -8.88 -1.47 10.20
CA PHE A 141 -9.40 -0.93 8.94
C PHE A 141 -9.51 0.59 8.98
N ASP A 142 -9.97 1.14 10.11
CA ASP A 142 -10.11 2.57 10.26
C ASP A 142 -8.76 3.28 10.18
N ALA A 143 -7.75 2.76 10.87
CA ALA A 143 -6.38 3.26 10.82
C ALA A 143 -5.75 3.13 9.42
N MET A 144 -6.03 2.02 8.71
CA MET A 144 -5.61 1.85 7.32
C MET A 144 -6.21 2.95 6.41
N ALA A 145 -7.52 3.16 6.49
CA ALA A 145 -8.22 4.13 5.67
C ALA A 145 -7.78 5.57 5.99
N ASP A 146 -7.52 5.90 7.27
CA ASP A 146 -6.96 7.19 7.67
C ASP A 146 -5.55 7.42 7.11
N HIS A 147 -4.71 6.39 7.09
CA HIS A 147 -3.38 6.47 6.49
C HIS A 147 -3.44 6.72 4.97
N ILE A 148 -4.30 5.98 4.27
CA ILE A 148 -4.54 6.17 2.82
C ILE A 148 -5.06 7.59 2.56
N GLN A 149 -6.04 8.06 3.34
CA GLN A 149 -6.58 9.40 3.21
C GLN A 149 -5.53 10.48 3.50
N GLY A 150 -4.68 10.29 4.52
CA GLY A 150 -3.58 11.19 4.87
C GLY A 150 -2.53 11.33 3.75
N SER A 151 -2.43 10.31 2.91
CA SER A 151 -1.59 10.31 1.71
C SER A 151 -2.17 11.18 0.59
N MET A 152 -3.47 11.52 0.60
CA MET A 152 -4.16 12.29 -0.45
C MET A 152 -3.90 13.80 -0.32
N ALA A 153 -3.64 14.46 -1.46
CA ALA A 153 -3.65 15.91 -1.55
C ALA A 153 -5.08 16.42 -1.70
N LEU A 154 -5.50 17.28 -0.77
CA LEU A 154 -6.83 17.86 -0.75
C LEU A 154 -6.84 19.27 -1.35
N SER A 155 -7.93 19.61 -2.01
CA SER A 155 -8.27 20.96 -2.45
C SER A 155 -9.69 21.25 -1.98
N GLU A 156 -9.88 22.31 -1.19
CA GLU A 156 -11.19 22.68 -0.62
C GLU A 156 -11.86 21.53 0.13
N GLY A 157 -11.07 20.74 0.88
CA GLY A 157 -11.56 19.60 1.65
C GLY A 157 -11.90 18.35 0.83
N ARG A 158 -11.68 18.35 -0.50
CA ARG A 158 -11.90 17.17 -1.36
C ARG A 158 -10.61 16.64 -1.94
N ALA A 159 -10.55 15.33 -2.21
CA ALA A 159 -9.42 14.71 -2.88
C ALA A 159 -9.22 15.30 -4.29
N ARG A 160 -8.00 15.76 -4.59
CA ARG A 160 -7.69 16.40 -5.87
C ARG A 160 -7.36 15.36 -6.93
N ILE A 161 -8.18 15.27 -7.97
CA ILE A 161 -7.88 14.43 -9.15
C ILE A 161 -6.66 15.02 -9.87
N ALA A 162 -5.67 14.19 -10.14
CA ALA A 162 -4.46 14.50 -10.89
C ALA A 162 -4.53 14.01 -12.33
N ALA A 163 -5.12 12.84 -12.56
CA ALA A 163 -5.25 12.26 -13.89
C ALA A 163 -6.39 11.23 -13.97
N ALA A 164 -6.78 10.92 -15.20
CA ALA A 164 -7.59 9.76 -15.57
C ALA A 164 -6.96 9.12 -16.80
N ARG A 165 -7.06 7.79 -16.92
CA ARG A 165 -6.59 7.05 -18.09
C ARG A 165 -7.74 6.89 -19.09
N ALA A 166 -7.41 6.88 -20.38
CA ALA A 166 -8.40 6.67 -21.41
C ALA A 166 -8.81 5.18 -21.44
N GLY A 167 -10.12 4.91 -21.43
CA GLY A 167 -10.65 3.53 -21.50
C GLY A 167 -10.53 2.72 -20.20
N ASP A 168 -10.28 3.40 -19.08
CA ASP A 168 -10.15 2.81 -17.74
C ASP A 168 -11.04 3.59 -16.75
N ASP A 169 -11.63 2.87 -15.80
CA ASP A 169 -12.47 3.45 -14.74
C ASP A 169 -11.63 3.98 -13.55
N ALA A 170 -10.34 3.64 -13.50
CA ALA A 170 -9.40 4.16 -12.52
C ALA A 170 -9.31 5.69 -12.55
N ARG A 171 -9.20 6.27 -11.35
CA ARG A 171 -8.91 7.69 -11.14
C ARG A 171 -7.65 7.85 -10.30
N PHE A 172 -6.81 8.80 -10.71
CA PHE A 172 -5.55 9.10 -10.03
C PHE A 172 -5.71 10.40 -9.27
N PHE A 173 -5.63 10.33 -7.95
CA PHE A 173 -5.67 11.47 -7.05
C PHE A 173 -4.25 11.88 -6.71
N ALA A 174 -3.98 13.18 -6.68
CA ALA A 174 -2.69 13.67 -6.25
C ALA A 174 -2.41 13.25 -4.82
N SER A 175 -1.17 12.83 -4.55
CA SER A 175 -0.70 12.56 -3.20
C SER A 175 0.13 13.72 -2.66
N ARG A 176 0.20 13.84 -1.33
CA ARG A 176 1.07 14.80 -0.62
C ARG A 176 2.51 14.28 -0.49
N GLU A 177 2.71 13.00 -0.75
CA GLU A 177 4.00 12.34 -0.65
C GLU A 177 4.78 12.42 -1.96
N HIS A 178 6.06 12.10 -1.90
CA HIS A 178 6.95 12.18 -3.07
C HIS A 178 7.58 10.82 -3.36
N PHE A 179 7.59 10.45 -4.64
CA PHE A 179 8.19 9.19 -5.09
C PHE A 179 9.72 9.32 -5.22
N SER A 180 10.45 8.32 -4.74
CA SER A 180 11.91 8.22 -4.91
C SER A 180 12.40 6.80 -4.68
N ILE A 181 13.67 6.51 -4.94
CA ILE A 181 14.27 5.20 -4.66
C ILE A 181 14.18 4.79 -3.17
N GLY A 182 14.11 5.74 -2.25
CA GLY A 182 13.92 5.50 -0.81
C GLY A 182 12.46 5.48 -0.37
N HIS A 183 11.51 5.81 -1.26
CA HIS A 183 10.07 5.78 -1.01
C HIS A 183 9.33 5.38 -2.29
N LEU A 184 9.20 4.07 -2.44
CA LEU A 184 8.59 3.39 -3.59
C LEU A 184 7.15 2.99 -3.27
N CYS A 185 6.42 2.53 -4.29
CA CYS A 185 5.11 1.91 -4.13
C CYS A 185 5.05 0.88 -3.00
N ASN A 186 6.01 -0.04 -2.95
CA ASN A 186 6.05 -1.09 -1.93
C ASN A 186 6.35 -0.53 -0.52
N HIS A 187 7.06 0.59 -0.41
CA HIS A 187 7.25 1.28 0.88
C HIS A 187 5.95 1.93 1.34
N TRP A 188 5.22 2.56 0.42
CA TRP A 188 3.90 3.13 0.71
C TRP A 188 2.91 2.03 1.15
N SER A 189 2.81 0.93 0.41
CA SER A 189 1.96 -0.22 0.78
C SER A 189 2.35 -0.79 2.14
N ALA A 190 3.64 -0.93 2.43
CA ALA A 190 4.11 -1.34 3.75
C ALA A 190 3.73 -0.34 4.86
N GLY A 191 3.78 0.97 4.59
CA GLY A 191 3.30 2.00 5.52
C GLY A 191 1.81 1.86 5.82
N VAL A 192 0.99 1.62 4.80
CA VAL A 192 -0.45 1.36 4.95
C VAL A 192 -0.72 0.11 5.78
N LEU A 193 0.00 -1.00 5.51
CA LEU A 193 -0.12 -2.23 6.30
C LEU A 193 0.32 -2.03 7.75
N ASN A 194 1.38 -1.25 8.00
CA ASN A 194 1.84 -0.97 9.34
C ASN A 194 0.86 -0.12 10.14
N ALA A 195 0.25 0.89 9.50
CA ALA A 195 -0.82 1.67 10.10
C ALA A 195 -2.04 0.80 10.46
N ALA A 196 -2.29 -0.26 9.69
CA ALA A 196 -3.33 -1.25 9.98
C ALA A 196 -2.95 -2.27 11.08
N GLY A 197 -1.74 -2.17 11.64
CA GLY A 197 -1.27 -3.00 12.74
C GLY A 197 -0.34 -4.15 12.34
N LEU A 198 0.03 -4.32 11.06
CA LEU A 198 0.95 -5.39 10.65
C LEU A 198 2.42 -4.99 10.90
N PRO A 199 3.29 -5.91 11.37
CA PRO A 199 4.72 -5.62 11.54
C PRO A 199 5.47 -5.63 10.20
N VAL A 200 6.09 -4.52 9.83
CA VAL A 200 6.76 -4.36 8.53
C VAL A 200 8.26 -4.19 8.66
N ARG A 201 9.01 -4.39 7.58
CA ARG A 201 10.45 -4.10 7.50
C ARG A 201 10.68 -2.93 6.55
N PRO A 202 10.57 -1.67 7.01
CA PRO A 202 10.45 -0.52 6.13
C PRO A 202 11.55 -0.46 5.06
N LEU A 203 12.81 -0.65 5.46
CA LEU A 203 13.96 -0.57 4.54
C LEU A 203 14.06 -1.72 3.54
N ARG A 204 13.37 -2.84 3.80
CA ARG A 204 13.34 -4.01 2.90
C ARG A 204 12.10 -4.03 2.02
N SER A 205 11.09 -3.21 2.30
CA SER A 205 9.86 -3.05 1.51
C SER A 205 10.09 -2.37 0.15
N ILE A 206 11.23 -2.66 -0.49
CA ILE A 206 11.59 -2.27 -1.84
C ILE A 206 10.86 -3.17 -2.85
N THR A 207 10.76 -4.47 -2.56
CA THR A 207 10.17 -5.47 -3.44
C THR A 207 8.76 -5.83 -3.01
N SER A 208 7.89 -6.16 -3.97
CA SER A 208 6.54 -6.63 -3.67
C SER A 208 6.56 -7.93 -2.87
N ALA A 209 7.51 -8.81 -3.17
CA ALA A 209 7.73 -10.05 -2.42
C ALA A 209 7.96 -9.85 -0.91
N GLU A 210 8.68 -8.81 -0.47
CA GLU A 210 8.83 -8.54 0.97
C GLU A 210 7.53 -8.03 1.60
N VAL A 211 6.73 -7.26 0.87
CA VAL A 211 5.40 -6.80 1.34
C VAL A 211 4.43 -7.98 1.42
N MET A 212 4.46 -8.91 0.45
CA MET A 212 3.69 -10.15 0.52
C MET A 212 4.12 -11.02 1.71
N ALA A 213 5.44 -11.19 1.89
CA ALA A 213 6.00 -11.95 3.00
C ALA A 213 5.72 -11.33 4.38
N THR A 214 5.35 -10.05 4.44
CA THR A 214 4.91 -9.41 5.68
C THR A 214 3.61 -10.03 6.19
N ILE A 215 2.64 -10.26 5.30
CA ILE A 215 1.36 -10.87 5.68
C ILE A 215 1.60 -12.33 6.09
N ASP A 216 2.37 -13.08 5.30
CA ASP A 216 2.70 -14.48 5.59
C ASP A 216 3.36 -14.63 6.97
N ARG A 217 4.30 -13.75 7.32
CA ARG A 217 4.94 -13.75 8.66
C ARG A 217 3.96 -13.39 9.76
N ALA A 218 3.15 -12.35 9.58
CA ALA A 218 2.20 -11.91 10.59
C ALA A 218 1.12 -12.95 10.88
N GLU A 219 0.69 -13.71 9.88
CA GLU A 219 -0.24 -14.83 10.05
C GLU A 219 0.38 -15.98 10.85
N LEU A 220 1.62 -16.35 10.54
CA LEU A 220 2.36 -17.39 11.28
C LEU A 220 2.56 -16.99 12.75
N ASP A 221 3.02 -15.76 13.01
CA ASP A 221 3.23 -15.25 14.37
C ASP A 221 1.92 -15.24 15.18
N THR A 222 0.80 -14.90 14.53
CA THR A 222 -0.52 -14.94 15.19
C THR A 222 -0.96 -16.37 15.48
N SER A 223 -0.81 -17.30 14.53
CA SER A 223 -1.20 -18.71 14.75
C SER A 223 -0.45 -19.32 15.92
N ALA A 224 0.87 -19.08 16.02
CA ALA A 224 1.70 -19.59 17.10
C ALA A 224 1.32 -19.02 18.48
N SER A 225 0.71 -17.83 18.54
CA SER A 225 0.26 -17.22 19.81
C SER A 225 -1.07 -17.80 20.35
N ARG A 226 -1.79 -18.58 19.53
CA ARG A 226 -3.10 -19.16 19.89
C ARG A 226 -3.02 -20.61 20.37
N ASP A 227 -1.87 -21.25 20.21
CA ASP A 227 -1.55 -22.62 20.68
C ASP A 227 -0.86 -22.59 22.06
#